data_AF-A0A4R1G745-F1
#
_entry.id   AF-A0A4R1G745-F1
#
_cell.length_a   1.000
_cell.length_b   1.000
_cell.length_c   1.000
_cell.angle_alpha   90.00
_cell.angle_beta   90.00
_cell.angle_gamma   90.00
#
_symmetry.space_group_name_H-M   'P 1'
#
loop_
_entity.id
_entity.type
_entity.pdbx_description
1 polymer ?
#
loop_
_entity_poly.entity_id
_entity_poly.type
_entity_poly.pdbx_seq_one_letter_code
_entity_poly.pdbx_strand_id
1 'polypeptide(L)'
;MQVKSAVTSVFFEAEELRQELVVDALLFFAEKLKKLSLKPDAIYPGDSFALPFAMFLSNKLSVPIKTEKFLSGKETVLVVFSYLSGSEVTEEYIREKVVLLRKKYPLSPTLIVASSKSLSIVDFQLLKVRNLERVNSYRFLMEAKKNFFYPIEGEFTHYTSTFWELSKQEIKAFERAKRIRDNAKKYLREEKQELKILDTEPELAIWERFCKGLLVYPGKVEEESKEELPLKPEKLIQVDDKRITSAVTSLLEYISQSLEYYFPVQLAYSSLEIAEHEGILMIPRVSEVMGGADLRLEIVLKSGRLETNFKKLLSLVKDTIRALFTEIFEKEVFRPSIDSVIDKELSKATLYLNWFLDREMIEILYRKINRRWLLSRLLYRKRLKSSLKELLKNLREFEFTPENLEHLFASLESLWKRSPALLKFYGREIKGILDKRELWSIVGVYGIKVWNSRSKVKGELLSFLLSLKGYENIHQFLAKENRYFVPVVTKRIYRPNWERVIRGGLEISLKAEPLNPESPVTYVLLSQEGHFLGTIPEIVSHYIAAKESSGKKIECKKLYFDPDVFSENSYWVEVRCL
;
A
#
# COMPACT_ATOMS: atom_id res chain seq x y z
N MET A 1 26.84 -34.46 -0.82
CA MET A 1 25.46 -34.58 -0.33
C MET A 1 24.87 -33.17 -0.32
N GLN A 2 24.01 -32.86 -1.31
CA GLN A 2 23.41 -31.52 -1.44
C GLN A 2 22.43 -31.31 -0.29
N VAL A 3 22.75 -30.37 0.61
CA VAL A 3 21.84 -29.94 1.67
C VAL A 3 20.67 -29.22 0.99
N LYS A 4 19.46 -29.78 1.10
CA LYS A 4 18.23 -29.16 0.59
C LYS A 4 18.12 -27.75 1.19
N SER A 5 17.92 -26.74 0.34
CA SER A 5 17.49 -25.41 0.72
C SER A 5 16.36 -25.51 1.75
N ALA A 6 16.39 -24.72 2.82
CA ALA A 6 15.35 -24.75 3.86
C ALA A 6 13.95 -24.63 3.24
N VAL A 7 13.26 -25.77 3.10
CA VAL A 7 11.90 -25.84 2.59
C VAL A 7 10.99 -25.70 3.81
N THR A 8 10.12 -24.70 3.78
CA THR A 8 8.99 -24.60 4.70
C THR A 8 8.15 -25.85 4.61
N SER A 9 7.85 -26.47 5.75
CA SER A 9 7.00 -27.65 5.77
C SER A 9 5.54 -27.22 5.59
N VAL A 10 4.98 -27.55 4.43
CA VAL A 10 3.58 -27.29 4.09
C VAL A 10 2.78 -28.55 4.38
N PHE A 11 1.89 -28.52 5.37
CA PHE A 11 1.18 -29.73 5.78
C PHE A 11 0.00 -30.07 4.90
N PHE A 12 -0.81 -29.09 4.50
CA PHE A 12 -2.07 -29.35 3.81
C PHE A 12 -2.30 -28.43 2.61
N GLU A 13 -3.06 -28.94 1.63
CA GLU A 13 -3.60 -28.16 0.50
C GLU A 13 -5.14 -28.17 0.52
N ALA A 14 -5.74 -27.02 0.24
CA ALA A 14 -7.17 -26.86 0.03
C ALA A 14 -7.48 -25.84 -1.09
N GLU A 15 -8.66 -25.90 -1.70
CA GLU A 15 -9.02 -24.91 -2.72
C GLU A 15 -9.38 -23.56 -2.09
N GLU A 16 -10.14 -23.57 -0.99
CA GLU A 16 -10.62 -22.39 -0.28
C GLU A 16 -10.27 -22.46 1.20
N LEU A 17 -10.05 -21.29 1.81
CA LEU A 17 -9.91 -21.19 3.26
C LEU A 17 -11.28 -21.30 3.94
N ARG A 18 -11.46 -22.29 4.81
CA ARG A 18 -12.69 -22.49 5.60
C ARG A 18 -12.38 -22.65 7.08
N GLN A 19 -13.32 -22.23 7.93
CA GLN A 19 -13.14 -22.23 9.39
C GLN A 19 -12.84 -23.63 9.95
N GLU A 20 -13.60 -24.63 9.50
CA GLU A 20 -13.44 -26.03 9.90
C GLU A 20 -12.06 -26.61 9.54
N LEU A 21 -11.51 -26.24 8.38
CA LEU A 21 -10.24 -26.75 7.86
C LEU A 21 -9.07 -26.16 8.66
N VAL A 22 -9.18 -24.90 9.06
CA VAL A 22 -8.23 -24.26 9.97
C VAL A 22 -8.16 -25.00 11.31
N VAL A 23 -9.32 -25.36 11.89
CA VAL A 23 -9.36 -26.11 13.16
C VAL A 23 -8.74 -27.50 13.01
N ASP A 24 -9.02 -28.21 11.92
CA ASP A 24 -8.42 -29.52 11.65
C ASP A 24 -6.91 -29.44 11.52
N ALA A 25 -6.39 -28.45 10.79
CA ALA A 25 -4.96 -28.28 10.62
C ALA A 25 -4.24 -27.92 11.94
N LEU A 26 -4.86 -27.07 12.77
CA LEU A 26 -4.35 -26.74 14.11
C LEU A 26 -4.35 -27.95 15.05
N LEU A 27 -5.41 -28.78 15.01
CA LEU A 27 -5.47 -30.01 15.80
C LEU A 27 -4.41 -31.01 15.38
N PHE A 28 -4.25 -31.21 14.06
CA PHE A 28 -3.19 -32.06 13.52
C PHE A 28 -1.81 -31.64 14.04
N PHE A 29 -1.49 -30.35 13.95
CA PHE A 29 -0.21 -29.83 14.42
C PHE A 29 -0.03 -30.04 15.93
N ALA A 30 -1.06 -29.74 16.74
CA ALA A 30 -1.01 -29.92 18.18
C ALA A 30 -0.87 -31.41 18.59
N GLU A 31 -1.55 -32.33 17.90
CA GLU A 31 -1.42 -33.77 18.14
C GLU A 31 -0.02 -34.28 17.82
N LYS A 32 0.60 -33.78 16.74
CA LYS A 32 1.96 -34.16 16.35
C LYS A 32 3.00 -33.69 17.37
N LEU A 33 2.88 -32.44 17.85
CA LEU A 33 3.72 -31.95 18.95
C LEU A 33 3.61 -32.82 20.21
N LYS A 34 2.37 -33.18 20.60
CA LYS A 34 2.14 -34.07 21.76
C LYS A 34 2.76 -35.44 21.57
N LYS A 35 2.59 -36.06 20.39
CA LYS A 35 3.19 -37.37 20.07
C LYS A 35 4.72 -37.35 20.17
N LEU A 36 5.33 -36.24 19.74
CA LEU A 36 6.79 -36.04 19.82
C LEU A 36 7.27 -35.59 21.20
N SER A 37 6.38 -35.41 22.17
CA SER A 37 6.68 -34.84 23.50
C SER A 37 7.37 -33.47 23.43
N LEU A 38 7.09 -32.70 22.37
CA LEU A 38 7.61 -31.36 22.16
C LEU A 38 6.63 -30.35 22.77
N LYS A 39 7.13 -29.55 23.71
CA LYS A 39 6.34 -28.51 24.37
C LYS A 39 7.10 -27.18 24.31
N PRO A 40 6.63 -26.20 23.53
CA PRO A 40 7.19 -24.85 23.62
C PRO A 40 6.91 -24.26 25.00
N ASP A 41 7.78 -23.37 25.47
CA ASP A 41 7.64 -22.67 26.75
C ASP A 41 6.48 -21.65 26.70
N ALA A 42 6.26 -21.08 25.51
CA ALA A 42 5.20 -20.12 25.26
C ALA A 42 4.71 -20.14 23.82
N ILE A 43 3.48 -19.65 23.61
CA ILE A 43 2.94 -19.35 22.29
C ILE A 43 2.87 -17.83 22.14
N TYR A 44 3.44 -17.33 21.04
CA TYR A 44 3.44 -15.92 20.71
C TYR A 44 2.61 -15.67 19.44
N PRO A 45 1.48 -14.96 19.51
CA PRO A 45 0.82 -14.43 18.32
C PRO A 45 1.72 -13.41 17.60
N GLY A 46 2.20 -13.77 16.41
CA GLY A 46 3.09 -12.97 15.57
C GLY A 46 2.41 -11.78 14.88
N ASP A 47 1.08 -11.80 14.79
CA ASP A 47 0.23 -10.69 14.37
C ASP A 47 -1.08 -10.68 15.17
N SER A 48 -1.82 -9.56 15.17
CA SER A 48 -3.07 -9.44 15.93
C SER A 48 -4.14 -10.43 15.47
N PHE A 49 -4.24 -10.70 14.16
CA PHE A 49 -5.24 -11.63 13.61
C PHE A 49 -4.97 -13.09 14.01
N ALA A 50 -3.76 -13.42 14.45
CA ALA A 50 -3.37 -14.76 14.88
C ALA A 50 -3.82 -15.12 16.30
N LEU A 51 -4.24 -14.13 17.11
CA LEU A 51 -4.56 -14.33 18.52
C LEU A 51 -5.59 -15.46 18.78
N PRO A 52 -6.70 -15.61 18.03
CA PRO A 52 -7.63 -16.72 18.21
C PRO A 52 -6.98 -18.11 18.01
N PHE A 53 -6.05 -18.23 17.07
CA PHE A 53 -5.35 -19.48 16.77
C PHE A 53 -4.26 -19.78 17.80
N ALA A 54 -3.55 -18.75 18.27
CA ALA A 54 -2.63 -18.87 19.40
C ALA A 54 -3.37 -19.33 20.67
N MET A 55 -4.56 -18.78 20.95
CA MET A 55 -5.43 -19.22 22.06
C MET A 55 -5.84 -20.69 21.92
N PHE A 56 -6.18 -21.11 20.69
CA PHE A 56 -6.53 -22.50 20.42
C PHE A 56 -5.38 -23.45 20.76
N LEU A 57 -4.19 -23.19 20.21
CA LEU A 57 -3.02 -24.02 20.44
C LEU A 57 -2.58 -23.99 21.90
N SER A 58 -2.67 -22.83 22.56
CA SER A 58 -2.38 -22.64 23.99
C SER A 58 -3.21 -23.60 24.84
N ASN A 59 -4.52 -23.63 24.59
CA ASN A 59 -5.43 -24.53 25.30
C ASN A 59 -5.15 -26.00 24.98
N LYS A 60 -4.87 -26.36 23.72
CA LYS A 60 -4.62 -27.74 23.34
C LYS A 60 -3.29 -28.28 23.86
N LEU A 61 -2.25 -27.46 23.93
CA LEU A 61 -0.90 -27.84 24.38
C LEU A 61 -0.67 -27.60 25.87
N SER A 62 -1.58 -26.90 26.56
CA SER A 62 -1.40 -26.45 27.95
C SER A 62 -0.10 -25.64 28.11
N VAL A 63 0.09 -24.68 27.21
CA VAL A 63 1.22 -23.75 27.12
C VAL A 63 0.67 -22.33 27.19
N PRO A 64 1.24 -21.42 28.00
CA PRO A 64 0.73 -20.06 28.11
C PRO A 64 0.98 -19.22 26.85
N ILE A 65 0.07 -18.27 26.59
CA ILE A 65 0.34 -17.17 25.64
C ILE A 65 1.18 -16.13 26.36
N LYS A 66 2.34 -15.78 25.80
CA LYS A 66 3.21 -14.71 26.30
C LYS A 66 3.54 -13.74 25.18
N THR A 67 3.72 -12.47 25.51
CA THR A 67 4.24 -11.44 24.58
C THR A 67 5.72 -11.17 24.85
N GLU A 68 6.41 -10.48 23.93
CA GLU A 68 7.88 -10.27 23.99
C GLU A 68 8.41 -9.77 25.34
N LYS A 69 7.65 -8.96 26.08
CA LYS A 69 8.03 -8.44 27.40
C LYS A 69 8.07 -9.48 28.52
N PHE A 70 7.34 -10.58 28.38
CA PHE A 70 7.23 -11.63 29.40
C PHE A 70 8.05 -12.88 29.06
N LEU A 71 8.74 -12.86 27.92
CA LEU A 71 9.58 -13.94 27.46
C LEU A 71 11.00 -13.79 28.03
N SER A 72 11.61 -14.89 28.46
CA SER A 72 13.00 -14.93 28.90
C SER A 72 13.89 -15.49 27.80
N GLY A 73 15.12 -14.97 27.62
CA GLY A 73 15.98 -15.28 26.47
C GLY A 73 16.38 -16.75 26.25
N LYS A 74 16.00 -17.67 27.15
CA LYS A 74 16.23 -19.11 27.02
C LYS A 74 14.98 -19.89 26.57
N GLU A 75 13.82 -19.25 26.50
CA GLU A 75 12.56 -19.90 26.15
C GLU A 75 12.47 -20.23 24.65
N THR A 76 11.92 -21.40 24.35
CA THR A 76 11.52 -21.80 22.99
C THR A 76 10.07 -21.41 22.76
N VAL A 77 9.85 -20.48 21.84
CA VAL A 77 8.54 -19.85 21.63
C VAL A 77 7.99 -20.26 20.27
N LEU A 78 6.76 -20.77 20.25
CA LEU A 78 6.05 -21.00 18.99
C LEU A 78 5.40 -19.69 18.54
N VAL A 79 5.92 -19.10 17.47
CA VAL A 79 5.38 -17.87 16.88
C VAL A 79 4.31 -18.23 15.87
N VAL A 80 3.07 -17.76 16.08
CA VAL A 80 1.92 -18.08 15.24
C VAL A 80 1.48 -16.85 14.47
N PHE A 81 1.62 -16.90 13.15
CA PHE A 81 1.04 -15.94 12.21
C PHE A 81 -0.30 -16.46 11.70
N SER A 82 -1.20 -15.54 11.40
CA SER A 82 -2.54 -15.85 10.88
C SER A 82 -2.45 -16.32 9.44
N TYR A 83 -2.89 -15.49 8.50
CA TYR A 83 -2.78 -15.76 7.08
C TYR A 83 -2.44 -14.46 6.38
N LEU A 84 -1.89 -14.54 5.17
CA LEU A 84 -1.56 -13.35 4.37
C LEU A 84 -2.84 -12.58 4.01
N SER A 85 -3.25 -11.66 4.87
CA SER A 85 -4.48 -10.90 4.76
C SER A 85 -4.25 -9.61 3.96
N GLY A 86 -3.85 -9.74 2.70
CA GLY A 86 -3.70 -8.59 1.79
C GLY A 86 -2.78 -7.48 2.33
N SER A 87 -3.38 -6.34 2.74
CA SER A 87 -2.69 -5.06 3.03
C SER A 87 -1.88 -5.00 4.33
N GLU A 88 -2.21 -5.81 5.34
CA GLU A 88 -1.62 -5.72 6.68
C GLU A 88 -0.50 -6.74 6.88
N VAL A 89 -0.85 -8.03 6.92
CA VAL A 89 0.10 -9.13 7.11
C VAL A 89 0.68 -9.52 5.75
N THR A 90 1.75 -8.83 5.36
CA THR A 90 2.50 -9.08 4.12
C THR A 90 3.64 -10.07 4.34
N GLU A 91 4.25 -10.55 3.25
CA GLU A 91 5.46 -11.38 3.34
C GLU A 91 6.61 -10.62 4.01
N GLU A 92 6.77 -9.33 3.72
CA GLU A 92 7.79 -8.49 4.32
C GLU A 92 7.52 -8.25 5.82
N TYR A 93 6.27 -8.06 6.23
CA TYR A 93 5.89 -8.00 7.65
C TYR A 93 6.34 -9.26 8.40
N ILE A 94 6.03 -10.45 7.86
CA ILE A 94 6.42 -11.71 8.48
C ILE A 94 7.95 -11.83 8.52
N ARG A 95 8.64 -11.48 7.44
CA ARG A 95 10.11 -11.48 7.37
C ARG A 95 10.72 -10.61 8.45
N GLU A 96 10.33 -9.34 8.55
CA GLU A 96 10.87 -8.41 9.54
C GLU A 96 10.57 -8.89 10.98
N LYS A 97 9.36 -9.39 11.24
CA LYS A 97 8.99 -9.91 12.57
C LYS A 97 9.80 -11.16 12.93
N VAL A 98 9.95 -12.11 12.01
CA VAL A 98 10.75 -13.33 12.23
C VAL A 98 12.23 -12.99 12.45
N VAL A 99 12.79 -12.07 11.67
CA VAL A 99 14.19 -11.62 11.84
C VAL A 99 14.40 -11.01 13.22
N LEU A 100 13.52 -10.11 13.66
CA LEU A 100 13.62 -9.48 14.98
C LEU A 100 13.46 -10.49 16.12
N LEU A 101 12.49 -11.41 16.01
CA LEU A 101 12.28 -12.45 17.01
C LEU A 101 13.46 -13.40 17.11
N ARG A 102 14.02 -13.85 15.98
CA ARG A 102 15.16 -14.77 15.94
C ARG A 102 16.46 -14.15 16.45
N LYS A 103 16.60 -12.83 16.47
CA LYS A 103 17.71 -12.15 17.17
C LYS A 103 17.69 -12.44 18.67
N LYS A 104 16.50 -12.49 19.29
CA LYS A 104 16.32 -12.74 20.73
C LYS A 104 16.10 -14.22 21.06
N TYR A 105 15.40 -14.94 20.18
CA TYR A 105 15.00 -16.34 20.36
C TYR A 105 15.34 -17.14 19.09
N PRO A 106 16.62 -17.46 18.85
CA PRO A 106 17.08 -18.04 17.58
C PRO A 106 16.50 -19.42 17.27
N LEU A 107 16.10 -20.17 18.29
CA LEU A 107 15.55 -21.53 18.18
C LEU A 107 14.02 -21.56 18.10
N SER A 108 13.35 -20.40 18.14
CA SER A 108 11.89 -20.31 18.19
C SER A 108 11.26 -20.62 16.84
N PRO A 109 10.43 -21.67 16.73
CA PRO A 109 9.79 -22.04 15.48
C PRO A 109 8.65 -21.09 15.12
N THR A 110 8.40 -20.97 13.82
CA THR A 110 7.40 -20.07 13.23
C THR A 110 6.36 -20.84 12.44
N LEU A 111 5.09 -20.49 12.64
CA LEU A 111 3.93 -21.18 12.06
C LEU A 111 3.02 -20.15 11.40
N ILE A 112 2.68 -20.33 10.12
CA ILE A 112 1.57 -19.60 9.48
C ILE A 112 0.36 -20.52 9.31
N VAL A 113 -0.83 -20.02 9.65
CA VAL A 113 -2.08 -20.79 9.54
C VAL A 113 -2.47 -21.00 8.08
N ALA A 114 -2.42 -19.98 7.23
CA ALA A 114 -2.71 -20.16 5.82
C ALA A 114 -2.01 -19.16 4.90
N SER A 115 -1.71 -19.57 3.68
CA SER A 115 -1.24 -18.68 2.61
C SER A 115 -1.57 -19.27 1.24
N SER A 116 -1.68 -18.44 0.22
CA SER A 116 -1.85 -18.90 -1.16
C SER A 116 -0.56 -19.35 -1.83
N LYS A 117 0.57 -18.95 -1.29
CA LYS A 117 1.91 -19.33 -1.74
C LYS A 117 2.65 -20.03 -0.61
N SER A 118 3.63 -20.86 -0.97
CA SER A 118 4.58 -21.42 0.00
C SER A 118 5.54 -20.31 0.44
N LEU A 119 5.53 -19.99 1.74
CA LEU A 119 6.36 -18.92 2.29
C LEU A 119 7.64 -19.49 2.89
N SER A 120 8.77 -19.30 2.22
CA SER A 120 10.07 -19.83 2.66
C SER A 120 10.63 -19.22 3.95
N ILE A 121 10.01 -18.14 4.44
CA ILE A 121 10.42 -17.37 5.62
C ILE A 121 9.98 -18.02 6.93
N VAL A 122 8.89 -18.81 6.90
CA VAL A 122 8.35 -19.50 8.08
C VAL A 122 8.75 -20.97 8.09
N ASP A 123 8.80 -21.59 9.27
CA ASP A 123 9.20 -22.99 9.42
C ASP A 123 8.05 -23.93 9.00
N PHE A 124 6.82 -23.56 9.36
CA PHE A 124 5.63 -24.35 9.12
C PHE A 124 4.53 -23.52 8.46
N GLN A 125 3.87 -24.12 7.47
CA GLN A 125 2.64 -23.63 6.89
C GLN A 125 1.57 -24.70 7.01
N LEU A 126 0.52 -24.41 7.77
CA LEU A 126 -0.56 -25.37 7.96
C LEU A 126 -1.33 -25.59 6.66
N LEU A 127 -1.82 -24.52 6.04
CA LEU A 127 -2.67 -24.59 4.86
C LEU A 127 -2.07 -23.80 3.68
N LYS A 128 -1.96 -24.46 2.53
CA LYS A 128 -1.80 -23.83 1.23
C LYS A 128 -3.16 -23.78 0.53
N VAL A 129 -3.69 -22.57 0.31
CA VAL A 129 -5.05 -22.37 -0.23
C VAL A 129 -5.03 -21.63 -1.56
N ARG A 130 -5.78 -22.08 -2.57
CA ARG A 130 -5.81 -21.34 -3.85
C ARG A 130 -6.49 -19.98 -3.69
N ASN A 131 -7.62 -19.95 -2.97
CA ASN A 131 -8.39 -18.75 -2.68
C ASN A 131 -8.39 -18.45 -1.18
N LEU A 132 -7.73 -17.34 -0.79
CA LEU A 132 -7.79 -16.79 0.56
C LEU A 132 -9.09 -16.00 0.72
N GLU A 133 -10.15 -16.70 1.13
CA GLU A 133 -11.40 -16.05 1.51
C GLU A 133 -11.39 -15.61 2.98
N ARG A 134 -12.17 -14.57 3.25
CA ARG A 134 -12.32 -14.05 4.60
C ARG A 134 -13.19 -14.99 5.43
N VAL A 135 -12.54 -15.73 6.32
CA VAL A 135 -13.20 -16.62 7.29
C VAL A 135 -13.52 -15.96 8.63
N ASN A 136 -12.89 -14.83 8.95
CA ASN A 136 -13.10 -14.13 10.21
C ASN A 136 -14.27 -13.13 10.18
N SER A 137 -14.88 -12.91 11.35
CA SER A 137 -15.97 -11.95 11.52
C SER A 137 -15.51 -10.51 11.32
N TYR A 138 -16.39 -9.66 10.76
CA TYR A 138 -16.09 -8.23 10.56
C TYR A 138 -15.74 -7.51 11.87
N ARG A 139 -16.46 -7.86 12.96
CA ARG A 139 -16.25 -7.26 14.28
C ARG A 139 -14.85 -7.58 14.82
N PHE A 140 -14.41 -8.83 14.68
CA PHE A 140 -13.04 -9.23 15.05
C PHE A 140 -12.01 -8.50 14.19
N LEU A 141 -12.18 -8.48 12.86
CA LEU A 141 -11.23 -7.84 11.94
C LEU A 141 -11.06 -6.34 12.23
N MET A 142 -12.15 -5.63 12.54
CA MET A 142 -12.08 -4.22 12.90
C MET A 142 -11.25 -3.99 14.17
N GLU A 143 -11.41 -4.84 15.19
CA GLU A 143 -10.67 -4.71 16.43
C GLU A 143 -9.21 -5.17 16.27
N ALA A 144 -8.97 -6.25 15.51
CA ALA A 144 -7.63 -6.73 15.19
C ALA A 144 -6.80 -5.67 14.45
N LYS A 145 -7.41 -4.90 13.54
CA LYS A 145 -6.75 -3.79 12.83
C LYS A 145 -6.31 -2.66 13.77
N LYS A 146 -7.06 -2.37 14.84
CA LYS A 146 -6.65 -1.36 15.84
C LYS A 146 -5.44 -1.83 16.65
N ASN A 147 -5.32 -3.14 16.85
CA ASN A 147 -4.23 -3.79 17.59
C ASN A 147 -3.09 -4.26 16.68
N PHE A 148 -3.13 -3.90 15.38
CA PHE A 148 -2.07 -4.26 14.44
C PHE A 148 -0.96 -3.23 14.51
N PHE A 149 0.28 -3.70 14.71
CA PHE A 149 1.46 -2.84 14.69
C PHE A 149 2.58 -3.53 13.90
N TYR A 150 3.26 -2.75 13.07
CA TYR A 150 4.42 -3.20 12.30
C TYR A 150 5.60 -3.56 13.22
N PRO A 151 6.32 -4.67 12.95
CA PRO A 151 7.48 -5.08 13.72
C PRO A 151 8.56 -3.99 13.78
N ILE A 152 9.05 -3.71 14.98
CA ILE A 152 10.27 -2.93 15.22
C ILE A 152 10.94 -3.42 16.50
N GLU A 153 12.24 -3.16 16.66
CA GLU A 153 12.92 -3.43 17.92
C GLU A 153 12.28 -2.64 19.07
N GLY A 154 12.05 -3.32 20.21
CA GLY A 154 11.38 -2.74 21.37
C GLY A 154 9.84 -2.75 21.30
N GLU A 155 9.27 -3.16 20.17
CA GLU A 155 7.83 -3.35 20.01
C GLU A 155 7.29 -4.38 21.00
N PHE A 156 6.07 -4.16 21.47
CA PHE A 156 5.40 -5.10 22.34
C PHE A 156 3.92 -5.09 22.04
N THR A 157 3.35 -6.29 21.89
CA THR A 157 1.92 -6.45 21.78
C THR A 157 1.25 -6.25 23.15
N HIS A 158 0.29 -5.35 23.21
CA HIS A 158 -0.67 -5.23 24.32
C HIS A 158 -2.06 -5.55 23.76
N TYR A 159 -2.84 -6.35 24.47
CA TYR A 159 -4.19 -6.73 24.05
C TYR A 159 -5.21 -6.09 24.97
N THR A 160 -6.12 -5.32 24.39
CA THR A 160 -7.27 -4.81 25.13
C THR A 160 -8.17 -5.95 25.58
N SER A 161 -8.89 -5.77 26.70
CA SER A 161 -9.85 -6.75 27.20
C SER A 161 -10.95 -7.05 26.16
N THR A 162 -11.38 -6.03 25.42
CA THR A 162 -12.33 -6.16 24.30
C THR A 162 -11.80 -7.08 23.22
N PHE A 163 -10.54 -6.89 22.81
CA PHE A 163 -9.92 -7.70 21.76
C PHE A 163 -9.70 -9.16 22.20
N TRP A 164 -9.32 -9.36 23.46
CA TRP A 164 -9.15 -10.69 24.06
C TRP A 164 -10.46 -11.49 24.06
N GLU A 165 -11.56 -10.87 24.51
CA GLU A 165 -12.87 -11.53 24.53
C GLU A 165 -13.44 -11.79 23.12
N LEU A 166 -13.25 -10.86 22.18
CA LEU A 166 -13.61 -11.08 20.78
C LEU A 166 -12.82 -12.25 20.17
N SER A 167 -11.53 -12.38 20.50
CA SER A 167 -10.69 -13.49 20.01
C SER A 167 -11.18 -14.85 20.52
N LYS A 168 -11.64 -14.92 21.78
CA LYS A 168 -12.28 -16.13 22.34
C LYS A 168 -13.58 -16.49 21.63
N GLN A 169 -14.40 -15.49 21.29
CA GLN A 169 -15.64 -15.72 20.55
C GLN A 169 -15.35 -16.19 19.13
N GLU A 170 -14.33 -15.61 18.50
CA GLU A 170 -13.90 -15.94 17.14
C GLU A 170 -13.48 -17.42 17.06
N ILE A 171 -12.59 -17.89 17.94
CA ILE A 171 -12.17 -19.29 17.90
C ILE A 171 -13.31 -20.27 18.21
N LYS A 172 -14.23 -19.90 19.11
CA LYS A 172 -15.44 -20.71 19.39
C LYS A 172 -16.35 -20.84 18.17
N ALA A 173 -16.41 -19.83 17.31
CA ALA A 173 -17.15 -19.89 16.05
C ALA A 173 -16.52 -20.90 15.09
N PHE A 174 -15.19 -20.91 14.98
CA PHE A 174 -14.45 -21.89 14.17
C PHE A 174 -14.68 -23.33 14.68
N GLU A 175 -14.60 -23.55 16.01
CA GLU A 175 -14.91 -24.85 16.61
C GLU A 175 -16.38 -25.27 16.40
N ARG A 176 -17.31 -24.30 16.38
CA ARG A 176 -18.71 -24.55 16.07
C ARG A 176 -18.89 -24.97 14.60
N ALA A 177 -18.24 -24.30 13.67
CA ALA A 177 -18.26 -24.65 12.25
C ALA A 177 -17.77 -26.09 12.02
N LYS A 178 -16.64 -26.46 12.64
CA LYS A 178 -16.14 -27.85 12.64
C LYS A 178 -17.19 -28.83 13.19
N ARG A 179 -17.78 -28.56 14.35
CA ARG A 179 -18.81 -29.45 14.95
C ARG A 179 -20.03 -29.63 14.05
N ILE A 180 -20.50 -28.56 13.41
CA ILE A 180 -21.62 -28.60 12.46
C ILE A 180 -21.26 -29.52 11.29
N ARG A 181 -20.07 -29.32 10.70
CA ARG A 181 -19.58 -30.18 9.61
C ARG A 181 -19.45 -31.64 10.05
N ASP A 182 -18.83 -31.92 11.20
CA ASP A 182 -18.61 -33.29 11.67
C ASP A 182 -19.93 -34.01 11.97
N ASN A 183 -20.95 -33.29 12.45
CA ASN A 183 -22.30 -33.82 12.57
C ASN A 183 -22.95 -34.04 11.19
N ALA A 184 -22.85 -33.08 10.27
CA ALA A 184 -23.34 -33.24 8.91
C ALA A 184 -22.73 -34.47 8.21
N LYS A 185 -21.41 -34.72 8.38
CA LYS A 185 -20.73 -35.93 7.88
C LYS A 185 -21.38 -37.22 8.38
N LYS A 186 -21.78 -37.27 9.65
CA LYS A 186 -22.43 -38.44 10.24
C LYS A 186 -23.82 -38.71 9.64
N TYR A 187 -24.56 -37.67 9.25
CA TYR A 187 -25.96 -37.79 8.82
C TYR A 187 -26.17 -37.77 7.30
N LEU A 188 -25.36 -37.03 6.54
CA LEU A 188 -25.66 -36.69 5.14
C LEU A 188 -24.85 -37.49 4.10
N ARG A 189 -23.82 -38.26 4.51
CA ARG A 189 -22.91 -39.01 3.60
C ARG A 189 -22.45 -38.20 2.37
N GLU A 190 -22.32 -36.88 2.50
CA GLU A 190 -21.79 -36.04 1.42
C GLU A 190 -20.26 -36.13 1.39
N GLU A 191 -19.70 -36.49 0.23
CA GLU A 191 -18.27 -36.32 -0.06
C GLU A 191 -18.00 -34.85 -0.40
N LYS A 192 -17.21 -34.15 0.42
CA LYS A 192 -16.34 -33.05 -0.06
C LYS A 192 -15.29 -32.55 0.95
N GLN A 193 -14.12 -32.26 0.36
CA GLN A 193 -12.87 -31.66 0.86
C GLN A 193 -12.39 -32.11 2.25
N GLU A 194 -11.66 -33.23 2.26
CA GLU A 194 -10.73 -33.55 3.34
C GLU A 194 -9.37 -32.90 3.09
N LEU A 195 -8.68 -32.53 4.15
CA LEU A 195 -7.35 -31.94 4.07
C LEU A 195 -6.39 -32.94 3.40
N LYS A 196 -5.85 -32.59 2.24
CA LYS A 196 -4.84 -33.41 1.57
C LYS A 196 -3.49 -33.15 2.21
N ILE A 197 -2.92 -34.16 2.87
CA ILE A 197 -1.57 -34.09 3.44
C ILE A 197 -0.56 -33.97 2.28
N LEU A 198 0.27 -32.93 2.31
CA LEU A 198 1.34 -32.70 1.34
C LEU A 198 2.70 -33.19 1.83
N ASP A 199 3.00 -32.99 3.12
CA ASP A 199 4.28 -33.42 3.70
C ASP A 199 4.23 -34.91 4.06
N THR A 200 5.13 -35.70 3.47
CA THR A 200 5.21 -37.16 3.68
C THR A 200 5.77 -37.52 5.06
N GLU A 201 6.53 -36.63 5.70
CA GLU A 201 7.16 -36.89 7.02
C GLU A 201 6.99 -35.69 7.99
N PRO A 202 5.75 -35.34 8.36
CA PRO A 202 5.47 -34.16 9.19
C PRO A 202 6.10 -34.24 10.58
N GLU A 203 6.30 -35.46 11.10
CA GLU A 203 6.92 -35.68 12.42
C GLU A 203 8.41 -35.38 12.42
N LEU A 204 9.12 -35.76 11.35
CA LEU A 204 10.54 -35.45 11.20
C LEU A 204 10.74 -33.94 11.06
N ALA A 205 9.93 -33.29 10.21
CA ALA A 205 9.96 -31.84 10.04
C ALA A 205 9.75 -31.08 11.35
N ILE A 206 8.75 -31.50 12.15
CA ILE A 206 8.48 -30.88 13.45
C ILE A 206 9.65 -31.10 14.41
N TRP A 207 10.17 -32.33 14.48
CA TRP A 207 11.29 -32.65 15.35
C TRP A 207 12.57 -31.88 14.98
N GLU A 208 12.91 -31.76 13.69
CA GLU A 208 14.10 -31.02 13.27
C GLU A 208 14.04 -29.54 13.63
N ARG A 209 12.87 -28.89 13.46
CA ARG A 209 12.73 -27.46 13.75
C ARG A 209 12.75 -27.16 15.25
N PHE A 210 12.19 -28.02 16.09
CA PHE A 210 12.21 -27.85 17.54
C PHE A 210 13.52 -28.32 18.19
N CYS A 211 14.23 -29.29 17.60
CA CYS A 211 15.40 -29.92 18.24
C CYS A 211 16.76 -29.57 17.61
N LYS A 212 16.84 -29.26 16.30
CA LYS A 212 18.13 -29.08 15.59
C LYS A 212 18.51 -27.62 15.31
N GLY A 213 17.60 -26.66 15.46
CA GLY A 213 17.95 -25.24 15.57
C GLY A 213 18.70 -24.57 14.42
N LEU A 214 18.69 -25.12 13.20
CA LEU A 214 19.48 -24.60 12.09
C LEU A 214 18.64 -24.39 10.83
N LEU A 215 18.56 -23.13 10.36
CA LEU A 215 19.32 -22.67 9.19
C LEU A 215 19.07 -21.17 8.92
N VAL A 216 20.17 -20.44 8.81
CA VAL A 216 20.29 -19.03 8.45
C VAL A 216 19.89 -18.83 6.98
N TYR A 217 19.09 -17.79 6.71
CA TYR A 217 18.74 -17.37 5.36
C TYR A 217 19.87 -16.51 4.76
N PRO A 218 20.51 -16.90 3.65
CA PRO A 218 21.42 -16.01 2.92
C PRO A 218 20.61 -15.04 2.08
N GLY A 219 20.85 -13.74 2.25
CA GLY A 219 20.21 -12.68 1.47
C GLY A 219 20.63 -12.71 -0.01
N LYS A 220 19.75 -12.20 -0.89
CA LYS A 220 20.11 -11.72 -2.23
C LYS A 220 19.50 -10.32 -2.44
N VAL A 221 20.39 -9.32 -2.52
CA VAL A 221 20.86 -8.56 -3.70
C VAL A 221 19.82 -7.54 -4.16
N GLU A 222 20.07 -6.29 -3.77
CA GLU A 222 19.38 -5.08 -4.22
C GLU A 222 19.80 -4.75 -5.66
N GLU A 223 18.83 -4.47 -6.53
CA GLU A 223 19.08 -3.98 -7.88
C GLU A 223 19.38 -2.49 -7.86
N GLU A 224 20.53 -2.13 -8.44
CA GLU A 224 21.06 -0.78 -8.56
C GLU A 224 20.18 0.11 -9.44
N SER A 225 19.89 1.31 -8.91
CA SER A 225 19.16 2.38 -9.57
C SER A 225 19.95 2.94 -10.76
N LYS A 226 19.36 2.91 -11.96
CA LYS A 226 19.86 3.64 -13.13
C LYS A 226 19.55 5.13 -13.00
N GLU A 227 20.59 5.96 -13.05
CA GLU A 227 20.49 7.42 -13.17
C GLU A 227 19.94 7.82 -14.55
N GLU A 228 18.93 8.68 -14.56
CA GLU A 228 18.41 9.31 -15.78
C GLU A 228 18.97 10.73 -15.91
N LEU A 229 19.61 11.00 -17.06
CA LEU A 229 20.14 12.29 -17.45
C LEU A 229 19.01 13.33 -17.66
N PRO A 230 19.27 14.62 -17.40
CA PRO A 230 18.25 15.66 -17.51
C PRO A 230 17.91 15.93 -18.99
N LEU A 231 16.73 15.50 -19.41
CA LEU A 231 16.18 15.81 -20.73
C LEU A 231 15.60 17.23 -20.76
N LYS A 232 16.04 18.02 -21.75
CA LYS A 232 15.40 19.29 -22.08
C LYS A 232 14.10 19.01 -22.85
N PRO A 233 12.99 19.69 -22.52
CA PRO A 233 11.71 19.46 -23.16
C PRO A 233 11.72 19.94 -24.62
N GLU A 234 11.35 19.05 -25.53
CA GLU A 234 11.02 19.37 -26.92
C GLU A 234 9.50 19.34 -27.11
N LYS A 235 8.97 20.31 -27.85
CA LYS A 235 7.58 20.27 -28.29
C LYS A 235 7.45 19.26 -29.42
N LEU A 236 6.44 18.40 -29.32
CA LEU A 236 6.19 17.31 -30.27
C LEU A 236 5.34 17.76 -31.49
N ILE A 237 4.62 18.87 -31.35
CA ILE A 237 3.91 19.54 -32.44
C ILE A 237 4.67 20.84 -32.75
N GLN A 238 5.40 20.87 -33.86
CA GLN A 238 6.23 21.99 -34.30
C GLN A 238 5.63 22.58 -35.58
N VAL A 239 4.57 23.37 -35.41
CA VAL A 239 3.81 24.00 -36.50
C VAL A 239 3.55 25.44 -36.10
N ASP A 240 3.86 26.39 -36.98
CA ASP A 240 3.70 27.82 -36.70
C ASP A 240 2.30 28.31 -37.05
N ASP A 241 1.64 27.68 -38.03
CA ASP A 241 0.25 27.98 -38.38
C ASP A 241 -0.75 27.47 -37.30
N LYS A 242 -1.52 28.42 -36.74
CA LYS A 242 -2.52 28.17 -35.69
C LYS A 242 -3.70 27.32 -36.18
N ARG A 243 -4.09 27.41 -37.44
CA ARG A 243 -5.18 26.62 -38.03
C ARG A 243 -4.75 25.17 -38.20
N ILE A 244 -3.54 24.96 -38.74
CA ILE A 244 -2.95 23.63 -38.89
C ILE A 244 -2.80 22.99 -37.50
N THR A 245 -2.22 23.72 -36.54
CA THR A 245 -2.08 23.25 -35.15
C THR A 245 -3.43 22.83 -34.54
N SER A 246 -4.48 23.64 -34.72
CA SER A 246 -5.82 23.35 -34.18
C SER A 246 -6.47 22.14 -34.86
N ALA A 247 -6.31 21.99 -36.17
CA ALA A 247 -6.83 20.86 -36.94
C ALA A 247 -6.16 19.55 -36.52
N VAL A 248 -4.83 19.55 -36.45
CA VAL A 248 -4.04 18.38 -36.03
C VAL A 248 -4.32 18.01 -34.58
N THR A 249 -4.38 18.98 -33.68
CA THR A 249 -4.71 18.74 -32.26
C THR A 249 -6.10 18.12 -32.11
N SER A 250 -7.10 18.61 -32.86
CA SER A 250 -8.44 18.04 -32.81
C SER A 250 -8.49 16.62 -33.36
N LEU A 251 -7.74 16.34 -34.42
CA LEU A 251 -7.65 15.00 -34.99
C LEU A 251 -7.04 14.02 -33.97
N LEU A 252 -5.95 14.42 -33.30
CA LEU A 252 -5.30 13.61 -32.28
C LEU A 252 -6.19 13.35 -31.06
N GLU A 253 -6.93 14.37 -30.59
CA GLU A 253 -7.89 14.20 -29.48
C GLU A 253 -9.08 13.32 -29.87
N TYR A 254 -9.53 13.37 -31.12
CA TYR A 254 -10.58 12.48 -31.63
C TYR A 254 -10.10 11.03 -31.62
N ILE A 255 -8.91 10.77 -32.17
CA ILE A 255 -8.31 9.41 -32.17
C ILE A 255 -8.10 8.93 -30.73
N SER A 256 -7.60 9.78 -29.82
CA SER A 256 -7.40 9.36 -28.43
C SER A 256 -8.72 8.99 -27.75
N GLN A 257 -9.79 9.74 -27.98
CA GLN A 257 -11.10 9.47 -27.38
C GLN A 257 -11.68 8.12 -27.81
N SER A 258 -11.55 7.78 -29.11
CA SER A 258 -12.05 6.49 -29.62
C SER A 258 -11.33 5.29 -28.98
N LEU A 259 -10.09 5.50 -28.53
CA LEU A 259 -9.30 4.50 -27.82
C LEU A 259 -9.55 4.50 -26.30
N GLU A 260 -9.85 5.67 -25.70
CA GLU A 260 -10.11 5.85 -24.25
C GLU A 260 -11.24 4.97 -23.73
N TYR A 261 -12.21 4.61 -24.59
CA TYR A 261 -13.32 3.74 -24.21
C TYR A 261 -12.87 2.30 -23.88
N TYR A 262 -11.78 1.84 -24.48
CA TYR A 262 -11.32 0.45 -24.38
C TYR A 262 -9.99 0.31 -23.65
N PHE A 263 -9.19 1.37 -23.59
CA PHE A 263 -7.87 1.37 -22.95
C PHE A 263 -7.65 2.68 -22.19
N PRO A 264 -6.83 2.69 -21.13
CA PRO A 264 -6.29 3.93 -20.60
C PRO A 264 -5.34 4.53 -21.65
N VAL A 265 -5.66 5.72 -22.16
CA VAL A 265 -4.92 6.41 -23.23
C VAL A 265 -4.26 7.69 -22.72
N GLN A 266 -3.01 7.90 -23.11
CA GLN A 266 -2.27 9.14 -22.89
C GLN A 266 -1.77 9.69 -24.23
N LEU A 267 -2.22 10.90 -24.60
CA LEU A 267 -1.69 11.65 -25.75
C LEU A 267 -0.63 12.66 -25.28
N ALA A 268 0.60 12.50 -25.76
CA ALA A 268 1.75 13.33 -25.42
C ALA A 268 1.82 14.59 -26.30
N TYR A 269 1.99 15.76 -25.68
CA TYR A 269 2.21 17.04 -26.38
C TYR A 269 3.65 17.56 -26.27
N SER A 270 4.44 16.98 -25.37
CA SER A 270 5.86 17.28 -25.20
C SER A 270 6.64 16.01 -24.93
N SER A 271 7.95 16.02 -25.18
CA SER A 271 8.81 14.85 -24.96
C SER A 271 8.81 14.38 -23.48
N LEU A 272 8.54 15.28 -22.53
CA LEU A 272 8.38 14.93 -21.11
C LEU A 272 7.13 14.07 -20.84
N GLU A 273 6.13 14.09 -21.72
CA GLU A 273 4.89 13.32 -21.56
C GLU A 273 5.02 11.89 -22.12
N ILE A 274 6.18 11.52 -22.66
CA ILE A 274 6.49 10.18 -23.15
C ILE A 274 7.00 9.34 -21.97
N ALA A 275 6.11 8.61 -21.31
CA ALA A 275 6.45 7.69 -20.23
C ALA A 275 5.80 6.32 -20.46
N GLU A 276 6.58 5.26 -20.29
CA GLU A 276 6.05 3.90 -20.40
C GLU A 276 5.03 3.63 -19.28
N HIS A 277 3.84 3.17 -19.66
CA HIS A 277 2.78 2.78 -18.73
C HIS A 277 1.96 1.63 -19.32
N GLU A 278 1.24 0.89 -18.48
CA GLU A 278 0.23 -0.08 -18.95
C GLU A 278 -0.96 0.65 -19.58
N GLY A 279 -1.28 0.34 -20.84
CA GLY A 279 -2.24 1.10 -21.63
C GLY A 279 -1.71 1.53 -22.98
N ILE A 280 -2.25 2.62 -23.50
CA ILE A 280 -1.88 3.21 -24.79
C ILE A 280 -1.20 4.57 -24.57
N LEU A 281 0.02 4.71 -25.05
CA LEU A 281 0.70 5.99 -25.20
C LEU A 281 0.70 6.42 -26.67
N MET A 282 0.14 7.59 -26.96
CA MET A 282 0.12 8.22 -28.28
C MET A 282 1.17 9.33 -28.32
N ILE A 283 2.15 9.20 -29.21
CA ILE A 283 3.27 10.12 -29.39
C ILE A 283 3.17 10.72 -30.80
N PRO A 284 2.60 11.92 -30.95
CA PRO A 284 2.58 12.61 -32.23
C PRO A 284 3.93 13.26 -32.51
N ARG A 285 4.34 13.29 -33.77
CA ARG A 285 5.37 14.17 -34.31
C ARG A 285 4.78 14.86 -35.51
N VAL A 286 4.71 16.19 -35.46
CA VAL A 286 4.04 16.98 -36.50
C VAL A 286 5.00 18.04 -37.01
N SER A 287 5.19 18.04 -38.33
CA SER A 287 5.93 19.07 -39.06
C SER A 287 5.06 19.68 -40.15
N GLU A 288 5.17 20.99 -40.34
CA GLU A 288 4.48 21.71 -41.41
C GLU A 288 5.20 21.49 -42.76
N VAL A 289 4.47 21.04 -43.79
CA VAL A 289 5.05 20.72 -45.11
C VAL A 289 4.07 21.15 -46.21
N MET A 290 4.54 21.95 -47.19
CA MET A 290 3.76 22.39 -48.37
C MET A 290 2.37 22.98 -48.08
N GLY A 291 2.22 23.73 -46.98
CA GLY A 291 0.93 24.31 -46.56
C GLY A 291 -0.06 23.30 -45.97
N GLY A 292 0.42 22.08 -45.68
CA GLY A 292 -0.26 21.02 -44.94
C GLY A 292 0.55 20.56 -43.71
N ALA A 293 0.19 19.42 -43.13
CA ALA A 293 0.89 18.82 -42.00
C ALA A 293 1.29 17.37 -42.28
N ASP A 294 2.57 17.04 -42.09
CA ASP A 294 3.03 15.66 -41.98
C ASP A 294 2.88 15.21 -40.53
N LEU A 295 1.90 14.33 -40.26
CA LEU A 295 1.64 13.76 -38.95
C LEU A 295 2.20 12.34 -38.89
N ARG A 296 3.15 12.11 -37.98
CA ARG A 296 3.61 10.78 -37.61
C ARG A 296 3.18 10.48 -36.20
N LEU A 297 2.34 9.48 -36.01
CA LEU A 297 1.77 9.13 -34.72
C LEU A 297 2.22 7.73 -34.33
N GLU A 298 2.98 7.64 -33.25
CA GLU A 298 3.37 6.36 -32.64
C GLU A 298 2.36 6.03 -31.54
N ILE A 299 1.67 4.90 -31.66
CA ILE A 299 0.71 4.40 -30.66
C ILE A 299 1.31 3.16 -30.03
N VAL A 300 1.83 3.31 -28.82
CA VAL A 300 2.50 2.27 -28.05
C VAL A 300 1.51 1.63 -27.09
N LEU A 301 1.30 0.31 -27.20
CA LEU A 301 0.49 -0.50 -26.30
C LEU A 301 1.39 -1.36 -25.41
N LYS A 302 1.22 -1.26 -24.09
CA LYS A 302 1.82 -2.15 -23.10
C LYS A 302 0.71 -2.83 -22.30
N SER A 303 0.68 -4.16 -22.30
CA SER A 303 -0.42 -4.92 -21.70
C SER A 303 -0.04 -6.38 -21.44
N GLY A 304 -0.45 -6.93 -20.29
CA GLY A 304 -0.24 -8.34 -19.93
C GLY A 304 -0.94 -9.36 -20.84
N ARG A 305 -1.90 -8.94 -21.69
CA ARG A 305 -2.54 -9.76 -22.74
C ARG A 305 -2.27 -9.17 -24.14
N LEU A 306 -0.99 -9.01 -24.48
CA LEU A 306 -0.54 -8.21 -25.62
C LEU A 306 -1.19 -8.59 -26.95
N GLU A 307 -1.21 -9.87 -27.32
CA GLU A 307 -1.69 -10.30 -28.64
C GLU A 307 -3.20 -10.02 -28.87
N THR A 308 -4.03 -10.28 -27.86
CA THR A 308 -5.48 -10.02 -27.93
C THR A 308 -5.78 -8.53 -27.93
N ASN A 309 -5.11 -7.78 -27.05
CA ASN A 309 -5.32 -6.34 -26.92
C ASN A 309 -4.75 -5.58 -28.12
N PHE A 310 -3.67 -6.05 -28.73
CA PHE A 310 -3.11 -5.46 -29.94
C PHE A 310 -4.01 -5.67 -31.16
N LYS A 311 -4.60 -6.86 -31.34
CA LYS A 311 -5.62 -7.09 -32.38
C LYS A 311 -6.80 -6.14 -32.23
N LYS A 312 -7.28 -5.94 -31.00
CA LYS A 312 -8.36 -5.00 -30.68
C LYS A 312 -7.96 -3.55 -30.92
N LEU A 313 -6.74 -3.15 -30.57
CA LEU A 313 -6.22 -1.81 -30.87
C LEU A 313 -6.20 -1.55 -32.38
N LEU A 314 -5.65 -2.50 -33.15
CA LEU A 314 -5.54 -2.37 -34.59
C LEU A 314 -6.91 -2.30 -35.28
N SER A 315 -7.91 -3.05 -34.80
CA SER A 315 -9.28 -2.92 -35.31
C SER A 315 -9.87 -1.54 -34.97
N LEU A 316 -9.74 -1.08 -33.73
CA LEU A 316 -10.28 0.21 -33.28
C LEU A 316 -9.67 1.39 -34.02
N VAL A 317 -8.36 1.38 -34.27
CA VAL A 317 -7.70 2.44 -35.06
C VAL A 317 -8.21 2.43 -36.50
N LYS A 318 -8.34 1.25 -37.13
CA LYS A 318 -8.90 1.12 -38.48
C LYS A 318 -10.36 1.59 -38.53
N ASP A 319 -11.17 1.23 -37.56
CA ASP A 319 -12.58 1.64 -37.47
C ASP A 319 -12.71 3.15 -37.22
N THR A 320 -11.86 3.72 -36.37
CA THR A 320 -11.80 5.17 -36.11
C THR A 320 -11.42 5.94 -37.37
N ILE A 321 -10.41 5.46 -38.10
CA ILE A 321 -10.02 6.05 -39.39
C ILE A 321 -11.16 5.94 -40.39
N ARG A 322 -11.81 4.76 -40.48
CA ARG A 322 -12.96 4.57 -41.37
C ARG A 322 -14.09 5.56 -41.06
N ALA A 323 -14.43 5.73 -39.78
CA ALA A 323 -15.42 6.69 -39.30
C ALA A 323 -15.03 8.13 -39.66
N LEU A 324 -13.77 8.52 -39.47
CA LEU A 324 -13.25 9.82 -39.90
C LEU A 324 -13.47 10.06 -41.41
N PHE A 325 -13.20 9.06 -42.25
CA PHE A 325 -13.42 9.20 -43.70
C PHE A 325 -14.90 9.25 -44.07
N THR A 326 -15.77 8.46 -43.43
CA THR A 326 -17.21 8.43 -43.74
C THR A 326 -17.96 9.63 -43.18
N GLU A 327 -17.59 10.12 -42.00
CA GLU A 327 -18.35 11.15 -41.27
C GLU A 327 -17.76 12.56 -41.43
N ILE A 328 -16.44 12.66 -41.62
CA ILE A 328 -15.74 13.96 -41.64
C ILE A 328 -15.31 14.36 -43.05
N PHE A 329 -14.62 13.47 -43.78
CA PHE A 329 -13.98 13.84 -45.05
C PHE A 329 -14.81 13.60 -46.32
N GLU A 330 -15.81 12.72 -46.28
CA GLU A 330 -16.86 12.51 -47.30
C GLU A 330 -16.40 12.20 -48.76
N LYS A 331 -15.10 12.29 -49.14
CA LYS A 331 -14.51 11.98 -50.47
C LYS A 331 -13.04 11.50 -50.43
N GLU A 332 -12.47 11.19 -51.61
CA GLU A 332 -11.09 10.70 -51.86
C GLU A 332 -10.00 11.65 -51.36
N VAL A 333 -9.56 11.44 -50.13
CA VAL A 333 -8.38 12.12 -49.54
C VAL A 333 -7.30 11.12 -49.17
N PHE A 334 -6.06 11.61 -49.03
CA PHE A 334 -4.90 10.79 -48.69
C PHE A 334 -5.17 9.98 -47.42
N ARG A 335 -5.06 8.65 -47.53
CA ARG A 335 -5.26 7.74 -46.40
C ARG A 335 -3.96 7.62 -45.61
N PRO A 336 -4.06 7.49 -44.27
CA PRO A 336 -2.88 7.22 -43.46
C PRO A 336 -2.31 5.85 -43.80
N SER A 337 -0.98 5.74 -43.86
CA SER A 337 -0.30 4.44 -43.86
C SER A 337 -0.17 3.95 -42.43
N ILE A 338 -0.50 2.68 -42.21
CA ILE A 338 -0.46 2.04 -40.89
C ILE A 338 0.55 0.91 -40.93
N ASP A 339 1.59 1.02 -40.12
CA ASP A 339 2.59 -0.03 -39.90
C ASP A 339 2.56 -0.50 -38.44
N SER A 340 2.99 -1.72 -38.18
CA SER A 340 3.02 -2.25 -36.81
C SER A 340 4.24 -3.09 -36.52
N VAL A 341 4.75 -2.97 -35.30
CA VAL A 341 5.84 -3.76 -34.76
C VAL A 341 5.40 -4.37 -33.42
N ILE A 342 5.59 -5.68 -33.25
CA ILE A 342 5.32 -6.36 -31.98
C ILE A 342 6.65 -6.84 -31.41
N ASP A 343 6.99 -6.34 -30.24
CA ASP A 343 8.13 -6.78 -29.45
C ASP A 343 7.65 -7.68 -28.31
N LYS A 344 7.88 -8.99 -28.48
CA LYS A 344 7.45 -10.00 -27.50
C LYS A 344 8.31 -10.00 -26.24
N GLU A 345 9.56 -9.54 -26.30
CA GLU A 345 10.48 -9.50 -25.16
C GLU A 345 10.12 -8.35 -24.21
N LEU A 346 9.73 -7.19 -24.75
CA LEU A 346 9.32 -6.03 -23.97
C LEU A 346 7.82 -5.99 -23.64
N SER A 347 7.05 -7.02 -24.01
CA SER A 347 5.59 -7.05 -23.90
C SER A 347 4.93 -5.77 -24.45
N LYS A 348 5.43 -5.31 -25.60
CA LYS A 348 5.15 -4.00 -26.18
C LYS A 348 4.76 -4.15 -27.64
N ALA A 349 3.68 -3.50 -28.05
CA ALA A 349 3.27 -3.44 -29.44
C ALA A 349 3.15 -1.98 -29.86
N THR A 350 3.72 -1.63 -31.00
CA THR A 350 3.74 -0.26 -31.51
C THR A 350 3.04 -0.21 -32.87
N LEU A 351 2.08 0.70 -33.00
CA LEU A 351 1.41 1.01 -34.24
C LEU A 351 1.87 2.38 -34.72
N TYR A 352 2.39 2.46 -35.93
CA TYR A 352 2.81 3.71 -36.57
C TYR A 352 1.73 4.14 -37.54
N LEU A 353 1.26 5.37 -37.39
CA LEU A 353 0.32 6.00 -38.31
C LEU A 353 1.00 7.22 -38.92
N ASN A 354 1.34 7.14 -40.20
CA ASN A 354 1.88 8.28 -40.95
C ASN A 354 0.78 8.83 -41.85
N TRP A 355 0.55 10.13 -41.75
CA TRP A 355 -0.54 10.79 -42.45
C TRP A 355 -0.13 12.19 -42.90
N PHE A 356 -0.10 12.38 -44.22
CA PHE A 356 -0.05 13.72 -44.78
C PHE A 356 -1.46 14.30 -44.84
N LEU A 357 -1.68 15.39 -44.10
CA LEU A 357 -2.91 16.17 -44.12
C LEU A 357 -2.68 17.36 -45.04
N ASP A 358 -3.27 17.31 -46.23
CA ASP A 358 -3.22 18.43 -47.15
C ASP A 358 -4.06 19.63 -46.64
N ARG A 359 -3.95 20.73 -47.36
CA ARG A 359 -4.62 21.98 -46.99
C ARG A 359 -6.15 21.85 -46.96
N GLU A 360 -6.74 21.06 -47.85
CA GLU A 360 -8.20 20.87 -47.92
C GLU A 360 -8.68 20.05 -46.71
N MET A 361 -7.96 18.98 -46.35
CA MET A 361 -8.21 18.20 -45.14
C MET A 361 -8.14 19.05 -43.87
N ILE A 362 -7.13 19.91 -43.78
CA ILE A 362 -6.97 20.82 -42.63
C ILE A 362 -8.15 21.80 -42.55
N GLU A 363 -8.62 22.34 -43.68
CA GLU A 363 -9.78 23.22 -43.71
C GLU A 363 -11.08 22.51 -43.31
N ILE A 364 -11.31 21.28 -43.79
CA ILE A 364 -12.47 20.45 -43.43
C ILE A 364 -12.47 20.16 -41.93
N LEU A 365 -11.34 19.67 -41.40
CA LEU A 365 -11.16 19.45 -39.97
C LEU A 365 -11.46 20.75 -39.21
N TYR A 366 -10.80 21.84 -39.58
CA TYR A 366 -10.94 23.13 -38.90
C TYR A 366 -12.37 23.69 -38.88
N ARG A 367 -13.18 23.41 -39.90
CA ARG A 367 -14.61 23.78 -39.96
C ARG A 367 -15.48 22.87 -39.09
N LYS A 368 -15.22 21.56 -39.09
CA LYS A 368 -16.00 20.56 -38.33
C LYS A 368 -15.58 20.46 -36.84
N ILE A 369 -14.48 21.10 -36.41
CA ILE A 369 -14.09 21.18 -34.99
C ILE A 369 -15.21 21.83 -34.17
N ASN A 370 -15.76 21.08 -33.20
CA ASN A 370 -16.50 21.69 -32.11
C ASN A 370 -15.52 22.45 -31.20
N ARG A 371 -15.30 23.73 -31.50
CA ARG A 371 -14.33 24.56 -30.79
C ARG A 371 -14.65 24.68 -29.31
N ARG A 372 -15.93 24.67 -28.91
CA ARG A 372 -16.34 24.71 -27.50
C ARG A 372 -15.90 23.44 -26.76
N TRP A 373 -16.02 22.28 -27.39
CA TRP A 373 -15.56 21.00 -26.85
C TRP A 373 -14.03 20.88 -26.81
N LEU A 374 -13.34 21.28 -27.89
CA LEU A 374 -11.88 21.27 -27.92
C LEU A 374 -11.30 22.23 -26.88
N LEU A 375 -11.86 23.45 -26.79
CA LEU A 375 -11.48 24.42 -25.77
C LEU A 375 -11.78 23.91 -24.36
N SER A 376 -12.90 23.23 -24.10
CA SER A 376 -13.20 22.69 -22.77
C SER A 376 -12.21 21.60 -22.36
N ARG A 377 -11.82 20.69 -23.27
CA ARG A 377 -10.76 19.69 -23.01
C ARG A 377 -9.39 20.33 -22.79
N LEU A 378 -8.99 21.27 -23.64
CA LEU A 378 -7.71 21.99 -23.49
C LEU A 378 -7.67 22.81 -22.19
N LEU A 379 -8.78 23.47 -21.83
CA LEU A 379 -8.92 24.20 -20.57
C LEU A 379 -8.87 23.25 -19.38
N TYR A 380 -9.50 22.08 -19.44
CA TYR A 380 -9.41 21.06 -18.40
C TYR A 380 -7.97 20.60 -18.18
N ARG A 381 -7.24 20.24 -19.26
CA ARG A 381 -5.82 19.87 -19.18
C ARG A 381 -4.96 21.02 -18.64
N LYS A 382 -5.20 22.27 -19.08
CA LYS A 382 -4.50 23.46 -18.58
C LYS A 382 -4.74 23.68 -17.07
N ARG A 383 -5.99 23.52 -16.62
CA ARG A 383 -6.35 23.62 -15.19
C ARG A 383 -5.65 22.55 -14.36
N LEU A 384 -5.61 21.30 -14.83
CA LEU A 384 -4.88 20.22 -14.15
C LEU A 384 -3.38 20.52 -14.01
N LYS A 385 -2.72 20.99 -15.09
CA LYS A 385 -1.31 21.40 -15.04
C LYS A 385 -1.09 22.58 -14.09
N SER A 386 -2.02 23.54 -14.05
CA SER A 386 -1.95 24.67 -13.12
C SER A 386 -2.06 24.21 -11.68
N SER A 387 -3.05 23.38 -11.34
CA SER A 387 -3.24 22.84 -10.00
C SER A 387 -2.06 21.98 -9.55
N LEU A 388 -1.42 21.23 -10.45
CA LEU A 388 -0.20 20.49 -10.14
C LEU A 388 0.96 21.44 -9.81
N LYS A 389 1.18 22.49 -10.62
CA LYS A 389 2.24 23.47 -10.34
C LYS A 389 2.02 24.16 -9.00
N GLU A 390 0.78 24.48 -8.69
CA GLU A 390 0.37 25.04 -7.41
C GLU A 390 0.63 24.07 -6.26
N LEU A 391 0.28 22.79 -6.40
CA LEU A 391 0.61 21.75 -5.42
C LEU A 391 2.12 21.66 -5.17
N LEU A 392 2.93 21.62 -6.22
CA LEU A 392 4.40 21.53 -6.10
C LEU A 392 4.98 22.80 -5.44
N LYS A 393 4.42 23.98 -5.75
CA LYS A 393 4.77 25.23 -5.08
C LYS A 393 4.42 25.16 -3.59
N ASN A 394 3.19 24.76 -3.26
CA ASN A 394 2.72 24.63 -1.88
C ASN A 394 3.56 23.63 -1.07
N LEU A 395 4.02 22.54 -1.69
CA LEU A 395 4.94 21.59 -1.04
C LEU A 395 6.33 22.20 -0.78
N ARG A 396 6.87 22.98 -1.72
CA ARG A 396 8.19 23.61 -1.59
C ARG A 396 8.20 24.73 -0.55
N GLU A 397 7.13 25.50 -0.49
CA GLU A 397 6.95 26.66 0.40
C GLU A 397 6.16 26.28 1.67
N PHE A 398 5.94 25.00 1.93
CA PHE A 398 5.03 24.56 3.00
C PHE A 398 5.49 25.03 4.38
N GLU A 399 4.64 25.82 5.03
CA GLU A 399 4.74 26.15 6.45
C GLU A 399 3.61 25.49 7.22
N PHE A 400 3.94 24.89 8.37
CA PHE A 400 3.00 24.09 9.12
C PHE A 400 1.94 24.97 9.81
N THR A 401 0.71 24.89 9.32
CA THR A 401 -0.52 25.26 10.04
C THR A 401 -1.60 24.20 9.74
N PRO A 402 -2.59 24.02 10.62
CA PRO A 402 -3.71 23.11 10.37
C PRO A 402 -4.43 23.41 9.04
N GLU A 403 -4.61 24.69 8.70
CA GLU A 403 -5.27 25.13 7.46
C GLU A 403 -4.46 24.77 6.22
N ASN A 404 -3.14 25.01 6.24
CA ASN A 404 -2.25 24.68 5.15
C ASN A 404 -2.18 23.16 4.94
N LEU A 405 -2.18 22.40 6.04
CA LEU A 405 -2.20 20.93 6.02
C LEU A 405 -3.47 20.39 5.36
N GLU A 406 -4.65 20.90 5.76
CA GLU A 406 -5.93 20.51 5.16
C GLU A 406 -6.00 20.92 3.69
N HIS A 407 -5.53 22.12 3.34
CA HIS A 407 -5.46 22.59 1.95
C HIS A 407 -4.56 21.69 1.09
N LEU A 408 -3.41 21.27 1.62
CA LEU A 408 -2.50 20.35 0.95
C LEU A 408 -3.15 18.99 0.70
N PHE A 409 -3.80 18.41 1.71
CA PHE A 409 -4.52 17.14 1.57
C PHE A 409 -5.67 17.23 0.57
N ALA A 410 -6.46 18.31 0.61
CA ALA A 410 -7.53 18.54 -0.35
C ALA A 410 -7.00 18.67 -1.78
N SER A 411 -5.88 19.36 -1.96
CA SER A 411 -5.21 19.53 -3.26
C SER A 411 -4.72 18.19 -3.82
N LEU A 412 -4.04 17.38 -2.98
CA LEU A 412 -3.60 16.03 -3.35
C LEU A 412 -4.77 15.12 -3.72
N GLU A 413 -5.82 15.07 -2.89
CA GLU A 413 -7.00 14.25 -3.15
C GLU A 413 -7.75 14.68 -4.41
N SER A 414 -7.86 15.98 -4.67
CA SER A 414 -8.51 16.53 -5.86
C SER A 414 -7.75 16.16 -7.13
N LEU A 415 -6.41 16.31 -7.12
CA LEU A 415 -5.57 15.93 -8.24
C LEU A 415 -5.58 14.42 -8.47
N TRP A 416 -5.52 13.61 -7.40
CA TRP A 416 -5.59 12.16 -7.50
C TRP A 416 -6.91 11.70 -8.10
N LYS A 417 -8.04 12.25 -7.65
CA LYS A 417 -9.37 11.94 -8.23
C LYS A 417 -9.47 12.25 -9.71
N ARG A 418 -8.85 13.34 -10.16
CA ARG A 418 -8.95 13.82 -11.55
C ARG A 418 -7.94 13.17 -12.49
N SER A 419 -6.73 12.87 -12.02
CA SER A 419 -5.67 12.25 -12.81
C SER A 419 -4.58 11.63 -11.90
N PRO A 420 -4.74 10.37 -11.46
CA PRO A 420 -3.72 9.66 -10.68
C PRO A 420 -2.40 9.51 -11.43
N ALA A 421 -2.47 9.29 -12.75
CA ALA A 421 -1.30 9.13 -13.62
C ALA A 421 -0.38 10.36 -13.59
N LEU A 422 -0.97 11.55 -13.57
CA LEU A 422 -0.21 12.80 -13.49
C LEU A 422 0.59 12.87 -12.18
N LEU A 423 -0.01 12.57 -11.04
CA LEU A 423 0.71 12.56 -9.76
C LEU A 423 1.80 11.49 -9.72
N LYS A 424 1.53 10.29 -10.28
CA LYS A 424 2.54 9.23 -10.40
C LYS A 424 3.76 9.66 -11.20
N PHE A 425 3.54 10.36 -12.32
CA PHE A 425 4.63 10.89 -13.15
C PHE A 425 5.52 11.87 -12.37
N TYR A 426 4.92 12.77 -11.59
CA TYR A 426 5.65 13.71 -10.73
C TYR A 426 6.10 13.11 -9.39
N GLY A 427 5.97 11.79 -9.20
CA GLY A 427 6.28 11.13 -7.94
C GLY A 427 7.73 11.32 -7.48
N ARG A 428 8.70 11.27 -8.40
CA ARG A 428 10.13 11.54 -8.09
C ARG A 428 10.35 12.98 -7.62
N GLU A 429 9.67 13.95 -8.23
CA GLU A 429 9.76 15.35 -7.82
C GLU A 429 9.11 15.59 -6.45
N ILE A 430 7.91 15.02 -6.22
CA ILE A 430 7.22 15.07 -4.92
C ILE A 430 8.12 14.46 -3.85
N LYS A 431 8.68 13.26 -4.09
CA LYS A 431 9.64 12.61 -3.19
C LYS A 431 10.82 13.52 -2.88
N GLY A 432 11.45 14.10 -3.91
CA GLY A 432 12.59 15.00 -3.75
C GLY A 432 12.28 16.26 -2.95
N ILE A 433 11.06 16.80 -3.04
CA ILE A 433 10.62 17.92 -2.20
C ILE A 433 10.42 17.47 -0.75
N LEU A 434 9.74 16.35 -0.53
CA LEU A 434 9.50 15.79 0.82
C LEU A 434 10.81 15.45 1.54
N ASP A 435 11.80 14.89 0.84
CA ASP A 435 13.13 14.61 1.38
C ASP A 435 13.86 15.90 1.76
N LYS A 436 13.97 16.87 0.83
CA LYS A 436 14.72 18.12 1.06
C LYS A 436 14.14 19.00 2.15
N ARG A 437 12.81 19.00 2.30
CA ARG A 437 12.09 19.80 3.31
C ARG A 437 11.78 19.00 4.58
N GLU A 438 12.18 17.74 4.66
CA GLU A 438 11.90 16.82 5.77
C GLU A 438 10.40 16.72 6.11
N LEU A 439 9.52 16.73 5.09
CA LEU A 439 8.06 16.82 5.25
C LEU A 439 7.36 15.47 5.33
N TRP A 440 8.10 14.36 5.42
CA TRP A 440 7.49 13.02 5.48
C TRP A 440 6.50 12.86 6.63
N SER A 441 6.71 13.53 7.77
CA SER A 441 5.77 13.51 8.89
C SER A 441 4.34 13.93 8.50
N ILE A 442 4.17 14.77 7.46
CA ILE A 442 2.86 15.13 6.89
C ILE A 442 2.16 13.92 6.26
N VAL A 443 2.91 13.07 5.55
CA VAL A 443 2.38 11.81 5.00
C VAL A 443 1.95 10.88 6.13
N GLY A 444 2.68 10.87 7.25
CA GLY A 444 2.29 10.19 8.47
C GLY A 444 0.92 10.66 9.00
N VAL A 445 0.73 11.98 9.11
CA VAL A 445 -0.56 12.57 9.52
C VAL A 445 -1.69 12.20 8.56
N TYR A 446 -1.43 12.28 7.24
CA TYR A 446 -2.39 11.85 6.23
C TYR A 446 -2.78 10.38 6.41
N GLY A 447 -1.78 9.52 6.61
CA GLY A 447 -1.97 8.10 6.80
C GLY A 447 -2.84 7.78 8.01
N ILE A 448 -2.59 8.41 9.16
CA ILE A 448 -3.40 8.21 10.37
C ILE A 448 -4.86 8.65 10.13
N LYS A 449 -5.06 9.78 9.45
CA LYS A 449 -6.40 10.30 9.11
C LYS A 449 -7.16 9.38 8.15
N VAL A 450 -6.45 8.73 7.21
CA VAL A 450 -7.03 7.92 6.15
C VAL A 450 -7.16 6.44 6.51
N TRP A 451 -6.34 5.93 7.44
CA TRP A 451 -6.27 4.51 7.80
C TRP A 451 -7.63 3.91 8.19
N ASN A 452 -8.45 4.69 8.91
CA ASN A 452 -9.80 4.29 9.30
C ASN A 452 -10.88 4.69 8.29
N SER A 453 -10.52 5.39 7.21
CA SER A 453 -11.47 5.83 6.20
C SER A 453 -11.84 4.69 5.26
N ARG A 454 -13.12 4.60 4.89
CA ARG A 454 -13.61 3.64 3.88
C ARG A 454 -13.36 4.09 2.44
N SER A 455 -12.64 5.18 2.23
CA SER A 455 -12.47 5.75 0.89
C SER A 455 -11.37 5.04 0.14
N LYS A 456 -11.75 4.22 -0.85
CA LYS A 456 -10.80 3.54 -1.75
C LYS A 456 -9.82 4.51 -2.41
N VAL A 457 -10.32 5.68 -2.83
CA VAL A 457 -9.52 6.73 -3.46
C VAL A 457 -8.43 7.27 -2.53
N LYS A 458 -8.77 7.55 -1.26
CA LYS A 458 -7.78 8.02 -0.28
C LYS A 458 -6.77 6.93 0.05
N GLY A 459 -7.22 5.67 0.14
CA GLY A 459 -6.35 4.51 0.32
C GLY A 459 -5.33 4.36 -0.81
N GLU A 460 -5.76 4.45 -2.08
CA GLU A 460 -4.87 4.39 -3.24
C GLU A 460 -3.85 5.53 -3.27
N LEU A 461 -4.26 6.74 -2.92
CA LEU A 461 -3.35 7.89 -2.79
C LEU A 461 -2.34 7.67 -1.67
N LEU A 462 -2.77 7.18 -0.51
CA LEU A 462 -1.87 6.85 0.60
C LEU A 462 -0.85 5.79 0.18
N SER A 463 -1.30 4.70 -0.45
CA SER A 463 -0.40 3.65 -0.96
C SER A 463 0.61 4.19 -1.96
N PHE A 464 0.23 5.15 -2.82
CA PHE A 464 1.16 5.84 -3.71
C PHE A 464 2.19 6.68 -2.94
N LEU A 465 1.75 7.49 -1.98
CA LEU A 465 2.66 8.33 -1.19
C LEU A 465 3.67 7.50 -0.39
N LEU A 466 3.22 6.37 0.17
CA LEU A 466 4.07 5.43 0.90
C LEU A 466 5.07 4.72 -0.03
N SER A 467 4.64 4.34 -1.24
CA SER A 467 5.52 3.65 -2.20
C SER A 467 6.65 4.53 -2.72
N LEU A 468 6.50 5.87 -2.70
CA LEU A 468 7.60 6.80 -3.02
C LEU A 468 8.82 6.58 -2.10
N LYS A 469 8.61 6.16 -0.85
CA LYS A 469 9.67 5.85 0.12
C LYS A 469 9.88 4.33 0.33
N GLY A 470 9.20 3.50 -0.46
CA GLY A 470 9.34 2.04 -0.38
C GLY A 470 8.60 1.39 0.79
N TYR A 471 7.56 2.03 1.33
CA TYR A 471 6.73 1.46 2.39
C TYR A 471 5.44 0.83 1.85
N GLU A 472 5.07 -0.32 2.41
CA GLU A 472 3.86 -1.08 2.04
C GLU A 472 2.59 -0.52 2.69
N ASN A 473 2.70 -0.07 3.95
CA ASN A 473 1.57 0.44 4.72
C ASN A 473 1.99 1.51 5.74
N ILE A 474 1.00 2.19 6.33
CA ILE A 474 1.24 3.29 7.28
C ILE A 474 1.93 2.83 8.56
N HIS A 475 1.68 1.60 9.00
CA HIS A 475 2.31 1.04 10.19
C HIS A 475 3.82 0.83 9.97
N GLN A 476 4.24 0.40 8.77
CA GLN A 476 5.65 0.32 8.39
C GLN A 476 6.29 1.71 8.35
N PHE A 477 5.61 2.70 7.77
CA PHE A 477 6.06 4.08 7.76
C PHE A 477 6.27 4.62 9.18
N LEU A 478 5.26 4.47 10.06
CA LEU A 478 5.34 4.96 11.43
C LEU A 478 6.41 4.23 12.24
N ALA A 479 6.64 2.94 12.00
CA ALA A 479 7.72 2.21 12.63
C ALA A 479 9.09 2.76 12.21
N LYS A 480 9.33 2.94 10.90
CA LYS A 480 10.67 3.27 10.38
C LYS A 480 11.03 4.76 10.48
N GLU A 481 10.06 5.68 10.43
CA GLU A 481 10.32 7.13 10.52
C GLU A 481 10.53 7.62 11.95
N ASN A 482 11.56 8.43 12.21
CA ASN A 482 11.88 8.92 13.58
C ASN A 482 11.29 10.28 13.93
N ARG A 483 10.51 10.89 13.03
CA ARG A 483 9.95 12.23 13.20
C ARG A 483 8.44 12.20 12.96
N TYR A 484 7.67 12.70 13.90
CA TYR A 484 6.22 12.71 13.85
C TYR A 484 5.66 14.11 14.11
N PHE A 485 4.66 14.49 13.33
CA PHE A 485 3.80 15.64 13.63
C PHE A 485 2.51 15.08 14.18
N VAL A 486 2.14 15.47 15.40
CA VAL A 486 0.97 14.90 16.08
C VAL A 486 0.09 15.99 16.67
N PRO A 487 -1.24 15.88 16.51
CA PRO A 487 -2.17 16.73 17.24
C PRO A 487 -2.21 16.29 18.71
N VAL A 488 -2.38 17.24 19.62
CA VAL A 488 -2.54 16.96 21.05
C VAL A 488 -4.03 16.86 21.36
N VAL A 489 -4.45 15.68 21.78
CA VAL A 489 -5.82 15.41 22.22
C VAL A 489 -5.99 15.98 23.62
N THR A 490 -6.81 17.01 23.75
CA THR A 490 -7.01 17.71 25.02
C THR A 490 -8.47 18.10 25.24
N LYS A 491 -8.87 18.18 26.51
CA LYS A 491 -10.22 18.58 26.92
C LYS A 491 -10.22 20.06 27.30
N ARG A 492 -11.35 20.73 27.08
CA ARG A 492 -11.55 22.17 27.38
C ARG A 492 -11.19 22.58 28.81
N ILE A 493 -11.33 21.67 29.77
CA ILE A 493 -10.94 21.89 31.17
C ILE A 493 -9.46 22.24 31.35
N TYR A 494 -8.58 21.81 30.42
CA TYR A 494 -7.14 22.06 30.48
C TYR A 494 -6.70 23.31 29.70
N ARG A 495 -7.65 24.07 29.11
CA ARG A 495 -7.36 25.34 28.42
C ARG A 495 -6.52 26.32 29.25
N PRO A 496 -6.75 26.52 30.57
CA PRO A 496 -5.91 27.43 31.36
C PRO A 496 -4.43 27.02 31.38
N ASN A 497 -4.13 25.72 31.35
CA ASN A 497 -2.76 25.22 31.32
C ASN A 497 -2.08 25.58 30.00
N TRP A 498 -2.80 25.45 28.89
CA TRP A 498 -2.33 25.87 27.56
C TRP A 498 -2.08 27.38 27.48
N GLU A 499 -3.00 28.20 28.00
CA GLU A 499 -2.82 29.66 28.01
C GLU A 499 -1.57 30.09 28.79
N ARG A 500 -1.28 29.43 29.93
CA ARG A 500 -0.04 29.66 30.68
C ARG A 500 1.20 29.31 29.87
N VAL A 501 1.20 28.14 29.23
CA VAL A 501 2.35 27.70 28.40
C VAL A 501 2.58 28.67 27.24
N ILE A 502 1.52 29.09 26.55
CA ILE A 502 1.61 29.96 25.37
C ILE A 502 2.06 31.38 25.77
N ARG A 503 1.46 31.96 26.81
CA ARG A 503 1.80 33.32 27.27
C ARG A 503 3.16 33.38 27.98
N GLY A 504 3.49 32.33 28.72
CA GLY A 504 4.75 32.23 29.47
C GLY A 504 5.93 31.71 28.66
N GLY A 505 5.72 31.23 27.42
CA GLY A 505 6.77 30.62 26.62
C GLY A 505 7.38 29.38 27.27
N LEU A 506 6.60 28.63 28.05
CA LEU A 506 7.09 27.50 28.82
C LEU A 506 7.45 26.31 27.92
N GLU A 507 8.49 25.57 28.29
CA GLU A 507 8.84 24.33 27.62
C GLU A 507 7.78 23.24 27.87
N ILE A 508 7.71 22.30 26.94
CA ILE A 508 6.83 21.13 27.01
C ILE A 508 7.68 19.86 27.05
N SER A 509 7.19 18.85 27.73
CA SER A 509 7.80 17.52 27.77
C SER A 509 6.76 16.45 27.50
N LEU A 510 7.19 15.38 26.85
CA LEU A 510 6.36 14.21 26.61
C LEU A 510 6.80 13.12 27.59
N LYS A 511 5.87 12.54 28.34
CA LYS A 511 6.15 11.48 29.32
C LYS A 511 5.24 10.28 29.10
N ALA A 512 5.80 9.08 29.22
CA ALA A 512 5.05 7.83 29.19
C ALA A 512 4.30 7.58 30.51
N GLU A 513 3.10 7.02 30.43
CA GLU A 513 2.34 6.51 31.57
C GLU A 513 2.21 4.98 31.50
N PRO A 514 3.28 4.23 31.82
CA PRO A 514 3.29 2.77 31.68
C PRO A 514 2.31 2.05 32.62
N LEU A 515 1.86 2.73 33.69
CA LEU A 515 0.91 2.22 34.67
C LEU A 515 -0.54 2.62 34.36
N ASN A 516 -0.80 3.26 33.23
CA ASN A 516 -2.15 3.64 32.84
C ASN A 516 -2.99 2.37 32.58
N PRO A 517 -4.11 2.17 33.31
CA PRO A 517 -4.91 0.96 33.21
C PRO A 517 -5.68 0.85 31.89
N GLU A 518 -5.87 1.95 31.16
CA GLU A 518 -6.57 1.97 29.87
C GLU A 518 -5.62 1.57 28.74
N SER A 519 -4.40 2.13 28.70
CA SER A 519 -3.40 1.78 27.69
C SER A 519 -1.97 2.07 28.19
N PRO A 520 -1.07 1.06 28.25
CA PRO A 520 0.30 1.22 28.75
C PRO A 520 1.22 1.97 27.78
N VAL A 521 0.72 2.32 26.59
CA VAL A 521 1.41 3.15 25.60
C VAL A 521 0.93 4.60 25.65
N THR A 522 0.21 5.01 26.68
CA THR A 522 -0.26 6.40 26.81
C THR A 522 0.93 7.34 27.02
N TYR A 523 1.05 8.36 26.17
CA TYR A 523 1.97 9.47 26.38
C TYR A 523 1.19 10.75 26.66
N VAL A 524 1.60 11.42 27.72
CA VAL A 524 1.03 12.68 28.18
C VAL A 524 2.00 13.82 27.91
N LEU A 525 1.44 14.94 27.48
CA LEU A 525 2.17 16.18 27.31
C LEU A 525 2.04 17.00 28.59
N LEU A 526 3.17 17.40 29.17
CA LEU A 526 3.25 18.20 30.39
C LEU A 526 4.00 19.50 30.12
N SER A 527 3.61 20.58 30.80
CA SER A 527 4.44 21.78 30.87
C SER A 527 5.70 21.53 31.70
N GLN A 528 6.68 22.44 31.61
CA GLN A 528 7.88 22.47 32.46
C GLN A 528 7.56 22.40 33.97
N GLU A 529 6.42 22.96 34.38
CA GLU A 529 5.94 22.96 35.76
C GLU A 529 5.20 21.66 36.15
N GLY A 530 5.03 20.72 35.23
CA GLY A 530 4.34 19.45 35.46
C GLY A 530 2.83 19.49 35.24
N HIS A 531 2.26 20.57 34.70
CA HIS A 531 0.82 20.65 34.43
C HIS A 531 0.45 19.83 33.19
N PHE A 532 -0.63 19.04 33.28
CA PHE A 532 -1.15 18.25 32.16
C PHE A 532 -1.73 19.12 31.05
N LEU A 533 -1.32 18.85 29.81
CA LEU A 533 -1.76 19.58 28.61
C LEU A 533 -2.63 18.70 27.70
N GLY A 534 -2.41 17.40 27.66
CA GLY A 534 -3.17 16.48 26.82
C GLY A 534 -2.41 15.19 26.55
N THR A 535 -2.91 14.38 25.62
CA THR A 535 -2.27 13.14 25.16
C THR A 535 -2.01 13.18 23.66
N ILE A 536 -1.13 12.31 23.18
CA ILE A 536 -0.91 12.10 21.74
C ILE A 536 -1.64 10.83 21.26
N PRO A 537 -1.95 10.71 19.94
CA PRO A 537 -2.72 9.59 19.41
C PRO A 537 -2.04 8.23 19.65
N GLU A 538 -2.80 7.27 20.16
CA GLU A 538 -2.32 5.94 20.60
C GLU A 538 -1.46 5.21 19.56
N ILE A 539 -1.83 5.27 18.28
CA ILE A 539 -1.05 4.64 17.20
C ILE A 539 0.39 5.16 17.13
N VAL A 540 0.60 6.47 17.32
CA VAL A 540 1.93 7.07 17.30
C VAL A 540 2.64 6.79 18.62
N SER A 541 1.89 6.87 19.73
CA SER A 541 2.39 6.57 21.08
C SER A 541 2.97 5.16 21.19
N HIS A 542 2.37 4.16 20.53
CA HIS A 542 2.90 2.80 20.47
C HIS A 542 4.29 2.74 19.82
N TYR A 543 4.48 3.44 18.69
CA TYR A 543 5.78 3.48 18.01
C TYR A 543 6.82 4.29 18.76
N ILE A 544 6.42 5.37 19.44
CA ILE A 544 7.31 6.10 20.35
C ILE A 544 7.74 5.20 21.51
N ALA A 545 6.81 4.46 22.12
CA ALA A 545 7.11 3.51 23.20
C ALA A 545 8.10 2.43 22.76
N ALA A 546 7.93 1.89 21.56
CA ALA A 546 8.84 0.89 21.00
C ALA A 546 10.24 1.46 20.73
N LYS A 547 10.32 2.73 20.31
CA LYS A 547 11.61 3.41 20.08
C LYS A 547 12.31 3.76 21.38
N GLU A 548 11.57 4.23 22.37
CA GLU A 548 12.12 4.50 23.69
C GLU A 548 12.61 3.21 24.37
N SER A 549 11.87 2.10 24.25
CA SER A 549 12.27 0.81 24.81
C SER A 549 13.48 0.17 24.11
N SER A 550 13.74 0.53 22.85
CA SER A 550 14.97 0.17 22.13
C SER A 550 16.15 1.12 22.43
N GLY A 551 15.97 2.10 23.32
CA GLY A 551 17.02 2.98 23.83
C GLY A 551 17.10 4.35 23.14
N LYS A 552 16.16 4.70 22.26
CA LYS A 552 16.13 6.03 21.64
C LYS A 552 15.71 7.10 22.62
N LYS A 553 16.27 8.30 22.46
CA LYS A 553 15.87 9.47 23.26
C LYS A 553 14.69 10.18 22.60
N ILE A 554 13.64 10.47 23.38
CA ILE A 554 12.47 11.20 22.89
C ILE A 554 12.65 12.70 23.11
N GLU A 555 12.57 13.48 22.04
CA GLU A 555 12.53 14.94 22.07
C GLU A 555 11.15 15.42 21.58
N CYS A 556 10.53 16.32 22.34
CA CYS A 556 9.24 16.91 21.99
C CYS A 556 9.39 18.42 21.86
N LYS A 557 8.98 18.98 20.72
CA LYS A 557 9.04 20.41 20.42
C LYS A 557 7.66 20.94 20.05
N LYS A 558 7.43 22.22 20.31
CA LYS A 558 6.27 22.95 19.78
C LYS A 558 6.35 22.96 18.26
N LEU A 559 5.28 22.52 17.60
CA LEU A 559 5.12 22.65 16.14
C LEU A 559 4.18 23.81 15.81
N TYR A 560 2.99 23.82 16.39
CA TYR A 560 2.00 24.90 16.19
C TYR A 560 1.08 25.00 17.41
N PHE A 561 0.96 26.18 18.02
CA PHE A 561 -0.01 26.47 19.07
C PHE A 561 -0.83 27.69 18.68
N ASP A 562 -2.15 27.51 18.59
CA ASP A 562 -3.09 28.60 18.40
C ASP A 562 -3.39 29.30 19.74
N PRO A 563 -3.11 30.61 19.89
CA PRO A 563 -3.42 31.35 21.10
C PRO A 563 -4.91 31.72 21.24
N ASP A 564 -5.65 31.76 20.13
CA ASP A 564 -6.98 32.38 20.06
C ASP A 564 -8.11 31.34 20.00
N VAL A 565 -7.84 30.15 19.45
CA VAL A 565 -8.84 29.10 19.27
C VAL A 565 -8.50 27.85 20.09
N PHE A 566 -9.37 27.48 21.04
CA PHE A 566 -9.33 26.16 21.68
C PHE A 566 -10.21 25.17 20.91
N SER A 567 -9.59 24.23 20.20
CA SER A 567 -10.21 23.10 19.53
C SER A 567 -9.41 21.82 19.80
N GLU A 568 -10.01 20.66 19.54
CA GLU A 568 -9.35 19.34 19.70
C GLU A 568 -8.10 19.18 18.81
N ASN A 569 -7.89 20.07 17.83
CA ASN A 569 -6.74 20.06 16.90
C ASN A 569 -5.92 21.37 16.93
N SER A 570 -6.11 22.23 17.92
CA SER A 570 -5.44 23.54 17.98
C SER A 570 -3.96 23.48 18.34
N TYR A 571 -3.51 22.35 18.90
CA TYR A 571 -2.17 22.20 19.43
C TYR A 571 -1.47 21.04 18.76
N TRP A 572 -0.32 21.31 18.16
CA TRP A 572 0.51 20.33 17.47
C TRP A 572 1.91 20.35 18.03
N VAL A 573 2.46 19.16 18.18
CA VAL A 573 3.83 18.96 18.62
C VAL A 573 4.59 18.13 17.59
N GLU A 574 5.88 18.39 17.53
CA GLU A 574 6.84 17.60 16.79
C GLU A 574 7.55 16.66 17.77
N VAL A 575 7.50 15.36 17.49
CA VAL A 575 8.21 14.34 18.27
C VAL A 575 9.34 13.77 17.43
N ARG A 576 10.56 13.77 17.98
CA ARG A 576 11.75 13.14 17.39
C ARG A 576 12.24 12.01 18.28
N CYS A 577 12.52 10.86 17.69
CA CYS A 577 13.14 9.71 18.34
C CYS A 577 14.61 9.62 17.88
N LEU A 578 15.52 10.13 18.71
CA LEU A 578 16.95 10.26 18.41
C LEU A 578 17.72 8.98 18.71
#